data_AF-A0A8H9LUG7-F1
#
_entry.id   AF-A0A8H9LUG7-F1
#
_cell.length_a   1.000
_cell.length_b   1.000
_cell.length_c   1.000
_cell.angle_alpha   90.00
_cell.angle_beta   90.00
_cell.angle_gamma   90.00
#
_symmetry.space_group_name_H-M   'P 1'
#
loop_
_entity.id
_entity.type
_entity.pdbx_description
1 polymer ?
#
loop_
_entity_poly.entity_id
_entity_poly.type
_entity_poly.pdbx_seq_one_letter_code
_entity_poly.pdbx_strand_id
1 'polypeptide(L)'
;MVKIFSIGKTGKSGPQQPRREPAQRAARRTYQPGEREALLIGILRGTAPGGVQMHERYDAASDLEDFPSDEVTAALTEIASDAQEDETLVALCAESLAGIWIARGAVERDVLARLPPWGRREVEQQVARSAPELLTSQQDAVAEVGDRDGRTLR
;
A
#
# COMPACT_ATOMS: atom_id res chain seq x y z
N MET A 1 81.21 -33.24 12.92
CA MET A 1 80.79 -33.00 14.31
C MET A 1 80.22 -31.57 14.40
N VAL A 2 78.93 -31.47 14.71
CA VAL A 2 78.24 -30.40 15.48
C VAL A 2 78.06 -28.98 14.88
N LYS A 3 76.75 -28.67 14.70
CA LYS A 3 75.96 -27.43 14.89
C LYS A 3 76.17 -26.20 14.00
N ILE A 4 75.06 -25.78 13.37
CA ILE A 4 74.54 -24.41 13.52
C ILE A 4 73.02 -24.47 13.75
N PHE A 5 72.55 -23.74 14.76
CA PHE A 5 71.16 -23.53 15.16
C PHE A 5 70.74 -22.10 14.76
N SER A 6 69.52 -21.92 14.22
CA SER A 6 68.49 -20.98 14.75
C SER A 6 67.57 -20.35 13.68
N ILE A 7 66.38 -20.94 13.53
CA ILE A 7 65.00 -20.39 13.57
C ILE A 7 64.88 -18.85 13.77
N GLY A 8 64.02 -18.05 13.13
CA GLY A 8 62.98 -18.24 12.12
C GLY A 8 62.19 -16.93 11.91
N LYS A 9 61.56 -16.75 10.74
CA LYS A 9 60.45 -15.80 10.53
C LYS A 9 59.41 -16.49 9.66
N THR A 10 58.24 -16.74 10.25
CA THR A 10 57.08 -17.35 9.63
C THR A 10 56.41 -16.36 8.67
N GLY A 11 56.50 -16.64 7.38
CA GLY A 11 55.52 -16.17 6.41
C GLY A 11 54.27 -17.04 6.48
N LYS A 12 53.11 -16.43 6.70
CA LYS A 12 51.82 -17.01 6.31
C LYS A 12 50.97 -15.89 5.71
N SER A 13 51.02 -15.81 4.39
CA SER A 13 50.06 -15.11 3.55
C SER A 13 48.72 -15.83 3.65
N GLY A 14 47.78 -15.28 4.41
CA GLY A 14 46.38 -15.71 4.37
C GLY A 14 45.64 -15.01 3.22
N PRO A 15 44.74 -15.69 2.50
CA PRO A 15 43.99 -15.07 1.40
C PRO A 15 43.09 -13.96 1.94
N GLN A 16 43.25 -12.79 1.36
CA GLN A 16 42.46 -11.59 1.59
C GLN A 16 41.02 -11.86 1.12
N GLN A 17 40.09 -12.06 2.05
CA GLN A 17 38.67 -12.19 1.72
C GLN A 17 38.16 -10.87 1.13
N PRO A 18 37.57 -10.87 -0.09
CA PRO A 18 36.87 -9.70 -0.59
C PRO A 18 35.59 -9.44 0.23
N ARG A 19 35.32 -8.14 0.40
CA ARG A 19 34.23 -7.51 1.15
C ARG A 19 32.89 -8.24 0.97
N ARG A 20 32.24 -8.58 2.09
CA ARG A 20 30.80 -8.91 2.10
C ARG A 20 30.02 -7.61 2.06
N GLU A 21 29.65 -7.18 0.86
CA GLU A 21 28.44 -6.37 0.66
C GLU A 21 27.32 -7.29 0.17
N PRO A 22 26.41 -7.77 1.04
CA PRO A 22 25.17 -8.40 0.59
C PRO A 22 24.03 -7.40 0.78
N ALA A 23 23.98 -6.34 -0.04
CA ALA A 23 22.83 -5.42 -0.04
C ALA A 23 22.44 -4.87 -1.42
N GLN A 24 23.24 -5.10 -2.48
CA GLN A 24 22.99 -4.45 -3.78
C GLN A 24 22.74 -5.43 -4.94
N ARG A 25 22.14 -6.59 -4.66
CA ARG A 25 21.76 -7.52 -5.73
C ARG A 25 20.39 -8.17 -5.53
N ALA A 26 19.40 -7.38 -5.12
CA ALA A 26 18.05 -7.67 -5.57
C ALA A 26 18.03 -7.39 -7.08
N ALA A 27 18.24 -8.43 -7.88
CA ALA A 27 17.94 -8.36 -9.31
C ALA A 27 16.52 -7.77 -9.43
N ARG A 28 16.36 -6.70 -10.23
CA ARG A 28 15.04 -6.13 -10.54
C ARG A 28 14.23 -7.21 -11.23
N ARG A 29 13.48 -8.00 -10.45
CA ARG A 29 12.56 -8.98 -10.98
C ARG A 29 11.56 -8.21 -11.82
N THR A 30 11.50 -8.51 -13.10
CA THR A 30 10.41 -8.04 -13.95
C THR A 30 9.19 -8.87 -13.57
N TYR A 31 8.17 -8.21 -13.03
CA TYR A 31 6.88 -8.83 -12.78
C TYR A 31 6.10 -8.86 -14.10
N GLN A 32 5.40 -9.97 -14.37
CA GLN A 32 4.36 -9.98 -15.40
C GLN A 32 3.22 -9.05 -14.96
N PRO A 33 2.39 -8.56 -15.90
CA PRO A 33 1.18 -7.80 -15.55
C PRO A 33 0.36 -8.52 -14.48
N GLY A 34 -0.07 -7.80 -13.44
CA GLY A 34 -0.84 -8.35 -12.31
C GLY A 34 -0.06 -9.17 -11.28
N GLU A 35 1.17 -9.65 -11.57
CA GLU A 35 1.94 -10.43 -10.58
C GLU A 35 2.37 -9.58 -9.38
N ARG A 36 2.74 -8.32 -9.62
CA ARG A 36 3.12 -7.40 -8.53
C ARG A 36 1.91 -7.08 -7.64
N GLU A 37 0.75 -6.84 -8.25
CA GLU A 37 -0.52 -6.59 -7.55
C GLU A 37 -0.88 -7.78 -6.65
N ALA A 38 -0.88 -9.00 -7.21
CA ALA A 38 -1.20 -10.21 -6.47
C ALA A 38 -0.23 -10.47 -5.31
N LEU A 39 1.07 -10.19 -5.50
CA LEU A 39 2.06 -10.29 -4.43
C LEU A 39 1.77 -9.29 -3.30
N LEU A 40 1.52 -8.03 -3.64
CA LEU A 40 1.24 -6.97 -2.66
C LEU A 40 -0.06 -7.25 -1.89
N ILE A 41 -1.11 -7.72 -2.57
CA ILE A 41 -2.35 -8.18 -1.91
C ILE A 41 -2.06 -9.34 -0.95
N GLY A 42 -1.22 -10.29 -1.36
CA GLY A 42 -0.79 -11.40 -0.51
C GLY A 42 -0.05 -10.94 0.75
N ILE A 43 0.84 -9.96 0.60
CA ILE A 43 1.56 -9.32 1.72
C ILE A 43 0.58 -8.58 2.62
N LEU A 44 -0.28 -7.72 2.07
CA LEU A 44 -1.29 -6.97 2.82
C LEU A 44 -2.17 -7.88 3.69
N ARG A 45 -2.59 -9.03 3.15
CA ARG A 45 -3.39 -10.04 3.87
C ARG A 45 -2.60 -10.93 4.83
N GLY A 46 -1.27 -10.80 4.87
CA GLY A 46 -0.40 -11.68 5.65
C GLY A 46 -0.34 -13.13 5.13
N THR A 47 -0.74 -13.35 3.88
CA THR A 47 -0.82 -14.69 3.24
C THR A 47 0.37 -15.00 2.35
N ALA A 48 1.28 -14.04 2.13
CA ALA A 48 2.48 -14.26 1.33
C ALA A 48 3.44 -15.26 2.02
N PRO A 49 4.20 -16.05 1.25
CA PRO A 49 5.17 -17.00 1.80
C PRO A 49 6.28 -16.31 2.60
N GLY A 50 6.74 -16.94 3.68
CA GLY A 50 7.93 -16.50 4.42
C GLY A 50 7.67 -15.84 5.78
N GLY A 51 6.41 -15.69 6.17
CA GLY A 51 6.02 -15.03 7.42
C GLY A 51 6.07 -13.52 7.25
N VAL A 52 4.90 -12.94 6.95
CA VAL A 52 4.77 -11.50 6.70
C VAL A 52 4.85 -10.72 8.00
N GLN A 53 5.73 -9.73 8.05
CA GLN A 53 5.84 -8.79 9.16
C GLN A 53 4.92 -7.59 8.96
N MET A 54 4.56 -6.93 10.06
CA MET A 54 3.59 -5.83 10.02
C MET A 54 4.05 -4.65 9.14
N HIS A 55 5.34 -4.30 9.16
CA HIS A 55 5.87 -3.23 8.32
C HIS A 55 5.75 -3.54 6.82
N GLU A 56 5.85 -4.81 6.42
CA GLU A 56 5.65 -5.22 5.04
C GLU A 56 4.19 -5.04 4.62
N ARG A 57 3.24 -5.26 5.55
CA ARG A 57 1.82 -4.95 5.31
C ARG A 57 1.59 -3.45 5.13
N TYR A 58 2.26 -2.62 5.92
CA TYR A 58 2.21 -1.16 5.77
C TYR A 58 2.74 -0.71 4.41
N ASP A 59 3.93 -1.18 4.04
CA ASP A 59 4.54 -0.87 2.74
C ASP A 59 3.62 -1.33 1.59
N ALA A 60 3.04 -2.53 1.71
CA ALA A 60 2.10 -3.03 0.72
C ALA A 60 0.81 -2.22 0.64
N ALA A 61 0.26 -1.76 1.77
CA ALA A 61 -0.94 -0.93 1.78
C ALA A 61 -0.72 0.34 0.96
N SER A 62 0.41 1.05 1.17
CA SER A 62 0.77 2.25 0.41
C SER A 62 1.11 1.96 -1.05
N ASP A 63 1.90 0.93 -1.35
CA ASP A 63 2.31 0.58 -2.71
C ASP A 63 1.12 0.19 -3.61
N LEU A 64 0.02 -0.27 -3.01
CA LEU A 64 -1.19 -0.68 -3.74
C LEU A 64 -1.97 0.49 -4.35
N GLU A 65 -1.76 1.73 -3.91
CA GLU A 65 -2.38 2.93 -4.51
C GLU A 65 -2.07 3.04 -6.02
N ASP A 66 -0.87 2.61 -6.44
CA ASP A 66 -0.43 2.64 -7.84
C ASP A 66 -1.17 1.64 -8.75
N PHE A 67 -2.04 0.78 -8.19
CA PHE A 67 -2.73 -0.29 -8.89
C PHE A 67 -4.25 -0.20 -8.72
N PRO A 68 -4.95 0.62 -9.51
CA PRO A 68 -6.38 0.85 -9.36
C PRO A 68 -7.22 -0.27 -9.99
N SER A 69 -6.88 -1.54 -9.74
CA SER A 69 -7.70 -2.70 -10.10
C SER A 69 -8.76 -2.98 -9.04
N ASP A 70 -9.81 -3.72 -9.42
CA ASP A 70 -10.93 -4.02 -8.52
C ASP A 70 -10.50 -5.01 -7.43
N GLU A 71 -9.59 -5.92 -7.73
CA GLU A 71 -9.00 -6.83 -6.76
C GLU A 71 -8.23 -6.09 -5.66
N VAL A 72 -7.49 -5.04 -6.03
CA VAL A 72 -6.76 -4.20 -5.08
C VAL A 72 -7.72 -3.40 -4.22
N THR A 73 -8.73 -2.77 -4.84
CA THR A 73 -9.75 -1.99 -4.11
C THR A 73 -10.51 -2.87 -3.12
N ALA A 74 -10.85 -4.10 -3.51
CA ALA A 74 -11.49 -5.08 -2.64
C ALA A 74 -10.59 -5.48 -1.45
N ALA A 75 -9.29 -5.74 -1.69
CA ALA A 75 -8.35 -6.10 -0.64
C ALA A 75 -8.10 -4.94 0.35
N LEU A 76 -7.94 -3.72 -0.14
CA LEU A 76 -7.80 -2.53 0.72
C LEU A 76 -9.08 -2.28 1.53
N THR A 77 -10.26 -2.46 0.91
CA THR A 77 -11.56 -2.30 1.58
C THR A 77 -11.76 -3.31 2.69
N GLU A 78 -11.38 -4.57 2.47
CA GLU A 78 -11.43 -5.66 3.46
C GLU A 78 -10.72 -5.25 4.74
N ILE A 79 -9.47 -4.80 4.62
CA ILE A 79 -8.63 -4.39 5.75
C ILE A 79 -9.10 -3.07 6.36
N ALA A 80 -9.38 -2.05 5.53
CA ALA A 80 -9.78 -0.72 5.99
C ALA A 80 -11.14 -0.71 6.73
N SER A 81 -12.00 -1.70 6.47
CA SER A 81 -13.32 -1.81 7.12
C SER A 81 -13.28 -2.66 8.40
N ASP A 82 -12.16 -3.31 8.73
CA ASP A 82 -12.03 -4.12 9.94
C ASP A 82 -11.62 -3.26 11.14
N ALA A 83 -12.56 -3.05 12.07
CA ALA A 83 -12.32 -2.29 13.28
C ALA A 83 -11.47 -3.02 14.34
N GLN A 84 -11.08 -4.28 14.10
CA GLN A 84 -10.17 -5.04 14.97
C GLN A 84 -8.74 -5.12 14.44
N GLU A 85 -8.51 -4.65 13.22
CA GLU A 85 -7.18 -4.57 12.63
C GLU A 85 -6.38 -3.40 13.22
N ASP A 86 -5.06 -3.45 13.08
CA ASP A 86 -4.17 -2.37 13.47
C ASP A 86 -4.58 -1.01 12.88
N GLU A 87 -4.70 0.00 13.74
CA GLU A 87 -5.16 1.34 13.36
C GLU A 87 -4.30 1.98 12.27
N THR A 88 -2.98 1.74 12.28
CA THR A 88 -2.06 2.27 11.27
C THR A 88 -2.29 1.59 9.93
N LEU A 89 -2.48 0.28 9.91
CA LEU A 89 -2.77 -0.44 8.68
C LEU A 89 -4.11 0.01 8.07
N VAL A 90 -5.13 0.17 8.90
CA VAL A 90 -6.45 0.67 8.49
C VAL A 90 -6.31 2.07 7.86
N ALA A 91 -5.58 2.97 8.51
CA ALA A 91 -5.34 4.32 8.01
C ALA A 91 -4.63 4.30 6.64
N LEU A 92 -3.55 3.52 6.49
CA LEU A 92 -2.82 3.41 5.22
C LEU A 92 -3.69 2.83 4.10
N CYS A 93 -4.51 1.83 4.39
CA CYS A 93 -5.46 1.28 3.42
C CYS A 93 -6.51 2.31 3.01
N ALA A 94 -7.01 3.09 3.96
CA ALA A 94 -7.97 4.16 3.71
C ALA A 94 -7.38 5.30 2.86
N GLU A 95 -6.15 5.72 3.14
CA GLU A 95 -5.43 6.70 2.32
C GLU A 95 -5.25 6.22 0.88
N SER A 96 -4.88 4.96 0.70
CA SER A 96 -4.66 4.37 -0.62
C SER A 96 -5.96 4.21 -1.40
N LEU A 97 -7.07 3.85 -0.74
CA LEU A 97 -8.41 3.90 -1.33
C LEU A 97 -8.77 5.30 -1.79
N ALA A 98 -8.47 6.33 -0.99
CA ALA A 98 -8.72 7.71 -1.37
C ALA A 98 -7.93 8.11 -2.63
N GLY A 99 -6.65 7.72 -2.72
CA GLY A 99 -5.81 7.92 -3.90
C GLY A 99 -6.42 7.29 -5.16
N ILE A 100 -6.84 6.03 -5.06
CA ILE A 100 -7.52 5.31 -6.16
C ILE A 100 -8.83 6.02 -6.56
N TRP A 101 -9.66 6.43 -5.60
CA TRP A 101 -10.92 7.14 -5.88
C TRP A 101 -10.71 8.51 -6.52
N ILE A 102 -9.67 9.25 -6.10
CA ILE A 102 -9.27 10.51 -6.72
C ILE A 102 -8.86 10.26 -8.17
N ALA A 103 -8.02 9.27 -8.43
CA ALA A 103 -7.58 8.92 -9.78
C ALA A 103 -8.74 8.48 -10.70
N ARG A 104 -9.73 7.78 -10.13
CA ARG A 104 -10.97 7.37 -10.82
C ARG A 104 -12.00 8.51 -10.94
N GLY A 105 -11.84 9.61 -10.20
CA GLY A 105 -12.78 10.73 -10.17
C GLY A 105 -14.10 10.45 -9.45
N ALA A 106 -14.15 9.44 -8.57
CA ALA A 106 -15.36 9.06 -7.85
C ALA A 106 -15.04 8.37 -6.52
N VAL A 107 -15.69 8.80 -5.44
CA VAL A 107 -15.62 8.17 -4.11
C VAL A 107 -16.70 7.09 -3.98
N GLU A 108 -16.30 5.88 -3.60
CA GLU A 108 -17.24 4.80 -3.29
C GLU A 108 -17.86 4.99 -1.90
N ARG A 109 -19.02 5.65 -1.87
CA ARG A 109 -19.68 6.07 -0.62
C ARG A 109 -20.08 4.91 0.29
N ASP A 110 -20.48 3.77 -0.27
CA ASP A 110 -20.82 2.59 0.53
C ASP A 110 -19.60 2.02 1.25
N VAL A 111 -18.41 2.11 0.65
CA VAL A 111 -17.15 1.75 1.33
C VAL A 111 -16.82 2.78 2.39
N LEU A 112 -16.84 4.08 2.07
CA LEU A 112 -16.60 5.17 3.02
C LEU A 112 -17.54 5.11 4.24
N ALA A 113 -18.79 4.69 4.02
CA ALA A 113 -19.81 4.50 5.05
C ALA A 113 -19.43 3.43 6.08
N ARG A 114 -18.68 2.41 5.65
CA ARG A 114 -18.29 1.23 6.44
C ARG A 114 -16.95 1.38 7.17
N LEU A 115 -16.12 2.35 6.78
CA LEU A 115 -14.85 2.59 7.44
C LEU A 115 -15.04 3.00 8.91
N PRO A 116 -14.15 2.58 9.82
CA PRO A 116 -14.12 3.11 11.18
C PRO A 116 -13.84 4.63 11.16
N PRO A 117 -14.22 5.37 12.21
CA PRO A 117 -14.16 6.84 12.21
C PRO A 117 -12.78 7.42 11.86
N TRP A 118 -11.70 6.80 12.33
CA TRP A 118 -10.34 7.24 12.03
C TRP A 118 -9.96 6.98 10.56
N GLY A 119 -10.27 5.81 10.00
CA GLY A 119 -10.04 5.51 8.58
C GLY A 119 -10.85 6.42 7.66
N ARG A 120 -12.13 6.68 7.99
CA ARG A 120 -12.95 7.67 7.27
C ARG A 120 -12.29 9.06 7.25
N ARG A 121 -11.76 9.50 8.40
CA ARG A 121 -11.10 10.79 8.53
C ARG A 121 -9.89 10.92 7.61
N GLU A 122 -9.12 9.85 7.40
CA GLU A 122 -7.99 9.87 6.47
C GLU A 122 -8.43 10.02 5.02
N VAL A 123 -9.46 9.28 4.59
CA VAL A 123 -10.06 9.48 3.26
C VAL A 123 -10.50 10.92 3.09
N GLU A 124 -11.32 11.44 4.01
CA GLU A 124 -11.89 12.78 3.91
C GLU A 124 -10.80 13.86 3.84
N GLN A 125 -9.74 13.74 4.65
CA GLN A 125 -8.61 14.67 4.60
C GLN A 125 -7.87 14.61 3.26
N GLN A 126 -7.56 13.41 2.75
CA GLN A 126 -6.84 13.23 1.49
C GLN A 126 -7.66 13.74 0.30
N VAL A 127 -8.95 13.39 0.24
CA VAL A 127 -9.87 13.85 -0.82
C VAL A 127 -10.09 15.35 -0.72
N ALA A 128 -10.33 15.92 0.48
CA ALA A 128 -10.49 17.37 0.64
C ALA A 128 -9.24 18.16 0.20
N ARG A 129 -8.04 17.59 0.39
CA ARG A 129 -6.78 18.21 -0.05
C ARG A 129 -6.61 18.20 -1.57
N SER A 130 -7.08 17.15 -2.24
CA SER A 130 -6.65 16.82 -3.61
C SER A 130 -7.76 16.97 -4.65
N ALA A 131 -9.00 16.64 -4.28
CA ALA A 131 -10.19 16.66 -5.13
C ALA A 131 -11.46 16.91 -4.28
N PRO A 132 -11.56 18.06 -3.59
CA PRO A 132 -12.65 18.34 -2.63
C PRO A 132 -14.05 18.26 -3.25
N GLU A 133 -14.19 18.53 -4.54
CA GLU A 133 -15.43 18.38 -5.31
C GLU A 133 -15.98 16.96 -5.26
N LEU A 134 -15.15 15.94 -5.10
CA LEU A 134 -15.61 14.55 -4.99
C LEU A 134 -16.37 14.29 -3.68
N LEU A 135 -16.19 15.15 -2.67
CA LEU A 135 -16.95 15.09 -1.42
C LEU A 135 -18.37 15.64 -1.55
N THR A 136 -18.64 16.54 -2.51
CA THR A 136 -19.95 17.21 -2.69
C THR A 136 -20.76 16.70 -3.90
N SER A 137 -20.08 16.22 -4.96
CA SER A 137 -20.64 16.02 -6.32
C SER A 137 -21.80 15.02 -6.50
N GLN A 138 -22.33 14.40 -5.45
CA GLN A 138 -23.59 13.61 -5.56
C GLN A 138 -24.73 14.09 -4.65
N GLN A 139 -24.51 15.07 -3.76
CA GLN A 139 -25.64 15.74 -3.10
C GLN A 139 -26.44 16.59 -4.10
N ASP A 140 -25.79 17.07 -5.16
CA ASP A 140 -26.43 17.90 -6.19
C ASP A 140 -27.18 17.08 -7.26
N ALA A 141 -26.81 15.82 -7.50
CA ALA A 141 -27.45 14.97 -8.51
C ALA A 141 -28.89 14.55 -8.13
N VAL A 142 -29.21 14.47 -6.84
CA VAL A 142 -30.57 14.21 -6.34
C VAL A 142 -31.41 15.50 -6.21
N ALA A 143 -30.79 16.67 -6.14
CA ALA A 143 -31.50 17.96 -6.10
C ALA A 143 -32.06 18.37 -7.48
N GLU A 144 -31.36 18.05 -8.57
CA GLU A 144 -31.74 18.41 -9.95
C GLU A 144 -32.89 17.57 -10.54
N VAL A 145 -33.29 16.47 -9.88
CA VAL A 145 -34.42 15.61 -10.32
C VAL A 145 -35.76 16.06 -9.71
N GLY A 146 -35.75 16.99 -8.74
CA GLY A 146 -36.93 17.44 -8.00
C GLY A 146 -37.71 18.63 -8.57
N ASP A 147 -37.23 19.33 -9.61
CA ASP A 147 -37.82 20.61 -10.08
C ASP A 147 -38.43 20.52 -11.50
N ARG A 148 -39.04 19.39 -11.86
CA ARG A 148 -39.69 19.21 -13.18
C ARG A 148 -41.14 18.76 -13.18
N ASP A 149 -41.85 18.82 -12.05
CA ASP A 149 -43.30 18.63 -12.03
C ASP A 149 -44.06 19.93 -11.69
N GLY A 150 -44.21 20.74 -12.73
CA GLY A 150 -45.57 21.08 -13.16
C GLY A 150 -46.29 22.21 -12.43
N ARG A 151 -45.76 23.44 -12.50
CA ARG A 151 -46.67 24.60 -12.65
C ARG A 151 -47.24 24.58 -14.07
N THR A 152 -48.48 24.13 -14.23
CA THR A 152 -49.33 24.63 -15.32
C THR A 152 -50.46 25.44 -14.72
N LEU A 153 -50.49 26.70 -15.13
CA LEU A 153 -51.50 27.71 -14.87
C LEU A 153 -52.92 27.21 -15.17
N ARG A 154 -53.85 27.41 -14.23
CA ARG A 154 -55.11 28.14 -14.43
C ARG A 154 -55.84 28.33 -13.10
#